data_AF-A0A3B9CVW3-F1
#
_entry.id   AF-A0A3B9CVW3-F1
#
_cell.length_a   1.000
_cell.length_b   1.000
_cell.length_c   1.000
_cell.angle_alpha   90.00
_cell.angle_beta   90.00
_cell.angle_gamma   90.00
#
_symmetry.space_group_name_H-M   'P 1'
#
loop_
_entity.id
_entity.type
_entity.pdbx_description
1 polymer ?
#
loop_
_entity_poly.entity_id
_entity_poly.type
_entity_poly.pdbx_seq_one_letter_code
_entity_poly.pdbx_strand_id
1 'polypeptide(L)'
;MRRTDFRSPAARLEDSLKLLELAWMDTKEDWSDSVSQKIEDDYLLPLKGQIRAMLDTVEKLAGVMAKAERECSHPRERSSFL
;
A
#
# COMPACT_ATOMS: atom_id res chain seq x y z
N MET A 1 15.35 1.14 -19.17
CA MET A 1 13.99 0.81 -18.67
C MET A 1 13.31 2.09 -18.21
N ARG A 2 12.01 2.27 -18.46
CA ARG A 2 11.25 3.35 -17.80
C ARG A 2 11.18 3.03 -16.31
N ARG A 3 11.64 3.94 -15.45
CA ARG A 3 11.53 3.76 -14.00
C ARG A 3 10.06 3.82 -13.62
N THR A 4 9.53 2.69 -13.16
CA THR A 4 8.16 2.60 -12.65
C THR A 4 8.23 2.77 -11.13
N ASP A 5 7.60 3.83 -10.62
CA ASP A 5 7.52 4.10 -9.19
C ASP A 5 6.32 3.37 -8.58
N PHE A 6 6.61 2.35 -7.80
CA PHE A 6 5.63 1.55 -7.07
C PHE A 6 5.37 2.09 -5.65
N ARG A 7 6.31 2.85 -5.10
CA ARG A 7 6.30 3.25 -3.69
C ARG A 7 5.38 4.44 -3.45
N SER A 8 5.37 5.42 -4.34
CA SER A 8 4.50 6.59 -4.17
C SER A 8 3.00 6.25 -4.20
N PRO A 9 2.50 5.44 -5.15
CA PRO A 9 1.09 5.01 -5.13
C PRO A 9 0.75 4.15 -3.91
N ALA A 10 1.69 3.30 -3.44
CA ALA A 10 1.51 2.49 -2.24
C ALA A 10 1.38 3.36 -0.98
N ALA A 11 2.25 4.35 -0.82
CA ALA A 11 2.18 5.29 0.30
C ALA A 11 0.84 6.06 0.32
N ARG A 12 0.40 6.56 -0.84
CA ARG A 12 -0.90 7.25 -0.95
C ARG A 12 -2.07 6.36 -0.55
N LEU A 13 -2.00 5.07 -0.88
CA LEU A 13 -3.04 4.12 -0.50
C LEU A 13 -3.02 3.83 1.01
N GLU A 14 -1.83 3.69 1.60
CA GLU A 14 -1.68 3.54 3.04
C GLU A 14 -2.26 4.75 3.79
N ASP A 15 -1.99 5.96 3.32
CA ASP A 15 -2.55 7.19 3.89
C ASP A 15 -4.08 7.24 3.74
N SER A 16 -4.60 6.83 2.59
CA SER A 16 -6.04 6.73 2.36
C SER A 16 -6.72 5.73 3.30
N LEU A 17 -6.06 4.60 3.60
CA LEU A 17 -6.55 3.62 4.56
C LEU A 17 -6.58 4.20 5.98
N LYS A 18 -5.55 4.96 6.39
CA LYS A 18 -5.53 5.65 7.70
C LYS A 18 -6.68 6.65 7.81
N LEU A 19 -6.95 7.42 6.75
CA LEU A 19 -8.07 8.36 6.73
C LEU A 19 -9.42 7.65 6.85
N LEU A 20 -9.59 6.50 6.19
CA LEU A 20 -10.79 5.68 6.32
C LEU A 20 -10.97 5.16 7.76
N GLU A 21 -9.89 4.70 8.39
CA GLU A 21 -9.92 4.22 9.78
C GLU A 21 -10.33 5.34 10.76
N LEU A 22 -9.77 6.54 10.60
CA LEU A 22 -10.14 7.72 11.39
C LEU A 22 -11.60 8.10 11.20
N ALA A 23 -12.05 8.23 9.94
CA ALA A 23 -13.43 8.58 9.63
C ALA A 23 -14.41 7.53 10.19
N TRP A 24 -14.02 6.25 10.18
CA TRP A 24 -14.83 5.19 10.77
C TRP A 24 -14.90 5.28 12.29
N MET A 25 -13.78 5.59 12.97
CA MET A 25 -13.77 5.83 14.41
C MET A 25 -14.70 6.98 14.80
N ASP A 26 -14.60 8.12 14.10
CA ASP A 26 -15.47 9.28 14.34
C ASP A 26 -16.95 8.91 14.12
N THR A 27 -17.24 8.17 13.04
CA THR A 27 -18.60 7.71 12.73
C THR A 27 -19.19 6.84 13.84
N LYS A 28 -18.36 6.00 14.49
CA LYS A 28 -18.83 5.13 15.58
C LYS A 28 -19.21 5.89 16.86
N GLU A 29 -18.77 7.13 17.03
CA GLU A 29 -19.18 7.94 18.19
C GLU A 29 -20.70 8.17 18.18
N ASP A 30 -21.27 8.36 16.99
CA ASP A 30 -22.69 8.61 16.79
C ASP A 30 -23.47 7.40 16.24
N TRP A 31 -22.78 6.39 15.66
CA TRP A 31 -23.41 5.24 15.02
C TRP A 31 -22.78 3.89 15.42
N SER A 32 -23.31 3.29 16.48
CA SER A 32 -22.80 2.04 17.08
C SER A 32 -23.86 0.92 17.18
N ASP A 33 -24.76 0.83 16.20
CA ASP A 33 -25.81 -0.19 16.18
C ASP A 33 -25.36 -1.48 15.46
N SER A 34 -26.28 -2.44 15.35
CA SER A 34 -26.00 -3.72 14.69
C SER A 34 -25.72 -3.59 13.19
N VAL A 35 -26.17 -2.52 12.55
CA VAL A 35 -25.91 -2.25 11.12
C VAL A 35 -24.49 -1.74 10.94
N SER A 36 -24.04 -0.82 11.80
CA SER A 36 -22.68 -0.29 11.75
C SER A 36 -21.65 -1.41 12.02
N GLN A 37 -21.94 -2.31 12.97
CA GLN A 37 -21.11 -3.48 13.22
C GLN A 37 -21.04 -4.42 12.01
N LYS A 38 -22.17 -4.68 11.35
CA LYS A 38 -22.19 -5.49 10.13
C LYS A 38 -21.37 -4.87 9.00
N ILE A 39 -21.38 -3.54 8.86
CA ILE A 39 -20.58 -2.85 7.86
C ILE A 39 -19.07 -3.00 8.14
N GLU A 40 -18.68 -2.88 9.40
CA GLU A 40 -17.29 -3.08 9.80
C GLU A 40 -16.82 -4.50 9.49
N ASP A 41 -17.60 -5.49 9.90
CA ASP A 41 -17.25 -6.90 9.76
C ASP A 41 -17.26 -7.37 8.31
N ASP A 42 -18.29 -6.98 7.54
CA ASP A 42 -18.49 -7.48 6.17
C ASP A 42 -17.65 -6.72 5.13
N TYR A 43 -17.25 -5.46 5.41
CA TYR A 43 -16.59 -4.62 4.41
C TYR A 43 -15.28 -3.99 4.89
N LEU A 44 -15.27 -3.28 6.02
CA LEU A 44 -14.10 -2.47 6.40
C LEU A 44 -12.93 -3.35 6.86
N LEU A 45 -13.17 -4.36 7.68
CA LEU A 45 -12.15 -5.31 8.11
C LEU A 45 -11.57 -6.12 6.93
N PRO A 46 -12.38 -6.70 6.01
CA PRO A 46 -11.88 -7.34 4.80
C PRO A 46 -11.07 -6.40 3.91
N LEU A 47 -11.58 -5.18 3.65
CA LEU A 47 -10.92 -4.20 2.79
C LEU A 47 -9.54 -3.81 3.34
N LYS A 48 -9.46 -3.56 4.66
CA LYS A 48 -8.20 -3.28 5.35
C LYS A 48 -7.19 -4.42 5.19
N GLY A 49 -7.64 -5.67 5.35
CA GLY A 49 -6.81 -6.86 5.14
C GLY A 49 -6.29 -6.96 3.71
N GLN A 50 -7.16 -6.76 2.72
CA GLN A 50 -6.81 -6.81 1.30
C GLN A 50 -5.82 -5.71 0.90
N ILE A 51 -6.03 -4.47 1.37
CA ILE A 51 -5.11 -3.36 1.11
C ILE A 51 -3.72 -3.66 1.69
N ARG A 52 -3.63 -4.14 2.93
CA ARG A 52 -2.35 -4.51 3.55
C ARG A 52 -1.62 -5.60 2.76
N ALA A 53 -2.32 -6.67 2.40
CA ALA A 53 -1.75 -7.74 1.58
C ALA A 53 -1.26 -7.24 0.21
N MET A 54 -1.97 -6.28 -0.39
CA MET A 54 -1.55 -5.65 -1.63
C MET A 54 -0.28 -4.79 -1.44
N LEU A 55 -0.21 -3.96 -0.39
CA LEU A 55 0.97 -3.14 -0.09
C LEU A 55 2.22 -4.01 0.11
N ASP A 56 2.10 -5.14 0.82
CA ASP A 56 3.18 -6.12 0.97
C ASP A 56 3.66 -6.68 -0.37
N THR A 57 2.71 -6.93 -1.28
CA THR A 57 3.01 -7.45 -2.62
C THR A 57 3.70 -6.38 -3.48
N VAL A 58 3.28 -5.13 -3.37
CA VAL A 58 3.90 -4.00 -4.07
C VAL A 58 5.34 -3.79 -3.61
N GLU A 59 5.63 -3.90 -2.31
CA GLU A 59 7.00 -3.79 -1.80
C GLU A 59 7.91 -4.90 -2.33
N LYS A 60 7.40 -6.15 -2.39
CA LYS A 60 8.12 -7.27 -3.01
C LYS A 60 8.40 -7.01 -4.49
N LEU A 61 7.41 -6.51 -5.24
CA LEU A 61 7.56 -6.18 -6.65
C LEU A 61 8.60 -5.07 -6.88
N ALA A 62 8.58 -4.02 -6.05
CA ALA A 62 9.55 -2.95 -6.08
C ALA A 62 10.98 -3.48 -5.86
N GLY A 63 11.16 -4.40 -4.91
CA GLY A 63 12.45 -5.05 -4.66
C GLY A 63 12.95 -5.89 -5.85
N VAL A 64 12.08 -6.68 -6.46
CA VAL A 64 12.42 -7.49 -7.65
C VAL A 64 12.80 -6.60 -8.84
N MET A 65 12.04 -5.54 -9.09
CA MET A 65 12.32 -4.61 -10.19
C MET A 65 13.62 -3.84 -9.98
N ALA A 66 13.89 -3.38 -8.74
CA ALA A 66 15.16 -2.73 -8.40
C ALA A 66 16.36 -3.69 -8.57
N LYS A 67 16.20 -4.97 -8.24
CA LYS A 67 17.23 -5.99 -8.49
C LYS A 67 17.46 -6.18 -10.00
N ALA A 68 16.40 -6.32 -10.79
CA ALA A 68 16.49 -6.46 -12.23
C ALA A 68 17.17 -5.24 -12.90
N GLU A 69 16.84 -4.01 -12.46
CA GLU A 69 17.50 -2.79 -12.95
C GLU A 69 19.02 -2.84 -12.69
N ARG A 70 19.45 -3.26 -11.50
CA ARG A 70 20.88 -3.38 -11.15
C ARG A 70 21.60 -4.49 -11.93
N GLU A 71 20.93 -5.59 -12.24
CA GLU A 71 21.51 -6.70 -13.01
C GLU A 71 21.62 -6.37 -14.50
N CYS A 72 20.67 -5.62 -15.04
CA CYS A 72 20.68 -5.18 -16.44
C CYS A 72 21.50 -3.89 -16.68
N SER A 73 21.87 -3.15 -15.64
CA SER A 73 22.72 -1.95 -15.76
C SER A 73 24.13 -2.28 -16.27
N HIS A 74 24.61 -1.53 -17.27
CA HIS A 74 25.91 -1.77 -17.90
C HIS A 74 27.06 -1.45 -16.92
N PRO A 75 28.22 -2.14 -16.95
CA PRO A 75 29.32 -1.91 -16.00
C PRO A 75 29.80 -0.45 -15.88
N ARG A 76 29.69 0.35 -16.94
CA ARG A 76 30.02 1.79 -16.94
C ARG A 76 29.04 2.66 -16.14
N GLU A 77 27.80 2.22 -15.96
CA GLU A 77 26.78 2.91 -15.16
C GLU A 77 26.88 2.51 -13.67
N ARG A 78 27.51 1.37 -13.34
CA ARG A 78 27.77 0.95 -11.95
C ARG A 78 28.79 1.83 -11.23
N SER A 79 29.76 2.42 -11.95
CA SER A 79 30.85 3.23 -11.40
C SER A 79 30.48 4.69 -11.07
N SER A 80 29.27 5.15 -11.43
CA SER A 80 28.82 6.51 -11.14
C SER A 80 28.10 6.66 -9.78
N PHE A 81 28.00 5.58 -9.00
CA PHE A 81 27.32 5.53 -7.70
C PHE A 81 28.28 5.27 -6.51
N LEU A 82 29.60 5.36 -6.74
CA LEU A 82 30.64 5.44 -5.70
C LEU A 82 31.20 6.87 -5.68
#